data_AF-A0A347AHA6-F1
#
_entry.id   AF-A0A347AHA6-F1
#
_cell.length_a   1.000
_cell.length_b   1.000
_cell.length_c   1.000
_cell.angle_alpha   90.00
_cell.angle_beta   90.00
_cell.angle_gamma   90.00
#
_symmetry.space_group_name_H-M   'P 1'
#
loop_
_entity.id
_entity.type
_entity.pdbx_description
1 polymer ?
#
loop_
_entity_poly.entity_id
_entity_poly.type
_entity_poly.pdbx_seq_one_letter_code
_entity_poly.pdbx_strand_id
1 'polypeptide(L)' 'MNDRNLDYKWILNSLLNEKPQGILKQDSNKFKLHYNHPTKKGYDLIIIIAIINSPENIIKVTTYEQNVKRRLRKNG' A
#
# COMPACT_ATOMS: atom_id res chain seq x y z
N MET A 1 -17.26 -10.95 3.43
CA MET A 1 -16.12 -10.10 3.03
C MET A 1 -14.87 -10.87 3.43
N ASN A 2 -14.08 -11.36 2.48
CA ASN A 2 -12.86 -12.12 2.82
C ASN A 2 -11.81 -11.14 3.30
N ASP A 3 -11.67 -11.03 4.61
CA ASP A 3 -10.51 -10.44 5.26
C ASP A 3 -9.28 -11.18 4.74
N ARG A 4 -8.60 -10.56 3.79
CA ARG A 4 -7.26 -10.97 3.37
C ARG A 4 -6.36 -10.68 4.55
N ASN A 5 -6.20 -11.69 5.40
CA ASN A 5 -5.49 -11.63 6.67
C ASN A 5 -3.98 -11.46 6.39
N LEU A 6 -3.59 -10.26 5.96
CA LEU A 6 -2.20 -9.86 5.79
C LEU A 6 -1.61 -9.58 7.17
N ASP A 7 -0.39 -10.05 7.41
CA ASP A 7 0.28 -9.87 8.69
C ASP A 7 0.45 -8.37 8.98
N TYR A 8 -0.09 -7.93 10.11
CA TYR A 8 0.01 -6.54 10.59
C TYR A 8 1.47 -6.08 10.70
N LYS A 9 2.41 -6.99 11.03
CA LYS A 9 3.84 -6.66 11.10
C LYS A 9 4.40 -6.22 9.75
N TRP A 10 3.93 -6.80 8.65
CA TRP A 10 4.34 -6.38 7.32
C TRP A 10 3.87 -4.96 7.01
N ILE A 11 2.62 -4.65 7.36
CA ILE A 11 2.03 -3.33 7.15
C ILE A 11 2.80 -2.28 7.95
N LEU A 12 3.04 -2.54 9.23
CA LEU A 12 3.75 -1.61 10.12
C LEU A 12 5.21 -1.42 9.68
N ASN A 13 5.92 -2.50 9.37
CA ASN A 13 7.31 -2.42 8.92
C ASN A 13 7.43 -1.62 7.61
N SER A 14 6.55 -1.87 6.64
CA SER A 14 6.56 -1.14 5.37
C SER A 14 6.26 0.35 5.57
N LEU A 15 5.32 0.72 6.44
CA LEU A 15 4.99 2.13 6.68
C LEU A 15 6.09 2.90 7.43
N LEU A 16 6.78 2.25 8.38
CA LEU A 16 7.77 2.91 9.24
C LEU A 16 9.19 2.86 8.69
N ASN A 17 9.57 1.75 8.04
CA ASN A 17 10.98 1.45 7.73
C ASN A 17 11.28 1.39 6.23
N GLU A 18 10.26 1.36 5.36
CA GLU A 18 10.45 1.19 3.93
C GLU A 18 9.96 2.39 3.13
N LYS A 19 10.62 2.64 1.99
CA LYS A 19 10.13 3.61 1.01
C LYS A 19 9.18 2.91 0.02
N PRO A 20 7.99 3.47 -0.25
CA PRO A 20 7.10 2.90 -1.25
C PRO A 20 7.77 2.96 -2.63
N GLN A 21 7.63 1.87 -3.38
CA GLN A 21 8.05 1.73 -4.77
C GLN A 21 7.24 2.62 -5.72
N GLY A 22 6.06 3.04 -5.29
CA GLY A 22 5.22 3.96 -6.02
C GLY A 22 4.09 4.47 -5.14
N ILE A 23 3.70 5.71 -5.38
CA ILE A 23 2.56 6.35 -4.72
C ILE A 23 1.60 6.76 -5.83
N LEU A 24 0.36 6.27 -5.76
CA LEU A 24 -0.69 6.65 -6.69
C LEU A 24 -1.80 7.38 -5.93
N LYS A 25 -2.06 8.63 -6.29
CA LYS A 25 -3.22 9.37 -5.79
C LYS A 25 -4.50 8.68 -6.28
N GLN A 26 -5.41 8.39 -5.35
CA GLN A 26 -6.72 7.79 -5.64
C GLN A 26 -7.84 8.82 -5.57
N ASP A 27 -7.68 9.80 -4.67
CA ASP A 27 -8.65 10.85 -4.38
C ASP A 27 -7.89 12.07 -3.82
N SER A 28 -8.59 13.15 -3.49
CA SER A 28 -8.03 14.36 -2.87
C SER A 28 -7.14 14.05 -1.66
N ASN A 29 -7.54 13.09 -0.83
CA ASN A 29 -6.88 12.73 0.42
C ASN A 29 -6.56 11.23 0.57
N LYS A 30 -6.68 10.45 -0.51
CA LYS A 30 -6.41 9.01 -0.52
C LYS A 30 -5.23 8.67 -1.42
N PHE A 31 -4.32 7.86 -0.90
CA PHE A 31 -3.12 7.46 -1.58
C PHE A 31 -2.99 5.94 -1.52
N LYS A 32 -2.62 5.37 -2.67
CA LYS A 32 -2.30 3.96 -2.79
C LYS A 32 -0.77 3.82 -2.82
N LEU A 33 -0.23 3.24 -1.77
CA LEU A 33 1.18 2.97 -1.60
C LEU A 33 1.49 1.56 -2.10
N HIS A 34 2.54 1.44 -2.90
CA HIS A 34 3.06 0.17 -3.39
C HIS A 34 4.35 -0.17 -2.64
N TYR A 35 4.34 -1.25 -1.87
CA TYR A 35 5.54 -1.82 -1.24
C TYR A 35 5.86 -3.17 -1.87
N ASN A 36 7.11 -3.60 -1.83
CA ASN A 36 7.44 -4.96 -2.23
C ASN A 36 6.78 -5.93 -1.24
N HIS A 37 6.20 -7.03 -1.73
CA HIS A 37 5.65 -8.02 -0.81
C HIS A 37 6.79 -8.72 -0.04
N PRO A 38 6.74 -8.79 1.30
CA PRO A 38 7.85 -9.30 2.11
C PRO A 38 8.25 -10.74 1.77
N THR A 39 7.27 -11.57 1.39
CA THR A 39 7.48 -13.02 1.16
C THR A 39 7.18 -13.47 -0.28
N LYS A 40 6.59 -12.63 -1.13
CA LYS A 40 6.00 -13.07 -2.39
C LYS A 40 6.60 -12.32 -3.57
N LYS A 41 7.54 -12.97 -4.26
CA LYS A 41 8.21 -12.38 -5.44
C LYS A 41 7.20 -12.04 -6.53
N GLY A 42 7.38 -10.88 -7.16
CA GLY A 42 6.50 -10.39 -8.22
C GLY A 42 5.14 -9.87 -7.76
N TYR A 43 4.95 -9.71 -6.45
CA TYR A 43 3.78 -9.06 -5.86
C TYR A 43 4.21 -7.84 -5.04
N ASP A 44 3.31 -6.86 -5.02
CA ASP A 44 3.34 -5.70 -4.14
C ASP A 44 2.40 -5.96 -2.95
N LEU A 45 2.82 -5.53 -1.76
CA LEU A 45 1.92 -5.20 -0.66
C LEU A 45 1.34 -3.81 -0.92
N ILE A 46 0.04 -3.74 -1.19
CA ILE A 46 -0.66 -2.47 -1.34
C ILE A 46 -1.18 -2.01 0.00
N ILE A 47 -0.91 -0.74 0.32
CA ILE A 47 -1.46 -0.05 1.48
C ILE A 47 -2.16 1.20 0.97
N ILE A 48 -3.49 1.24 1.08
CA ILE A 48 -4.26 2.45 0.79
C ILE A 48 -4.41 3.20 2.10
N ILE A 49 -3.88 4.43 2.15
CA ILE A 49 -4.02 5.35 3.28
C ILE A 49 -4.97 6.49 2.92
N ALA A 50 -5.73 6.96 3.90
CA ALA A 50 -6.49 8.20 3.83
C ALA A 50 -6.01 9.15 4.91
N ILE A 51 -5.66 10.38 4.52
CA ILE A 51 -5.19 11.44 5.41
C ILE A 51 -6.36 12.39 5.66
N ILE A 52 -6.70 12.68 6.92
CA ILE A 52 -7.76 13.64 7.24
C ILE A 52 -7.15 14.81 8.00
N ASN A 53 -7.32 16.02 7.48
CA ASN A 53 -6.82 17.29 8.03
C ASN A 53 -5.29 17.43 8.07
N SER A 54 -4.57 16.48 8.65
CA SER A 54 -3.11 16.49 8.84
C SER A 54 -2.50 15.12 8.56
N PRO A 55 -1.24 15.02 8.06
CA PRO A 55 -0.51 13.76 7.86
C PRO A 55 -0.46 12.85 9.09
N GLU A 56 -0.59 13.40 10.29
CA GLU A 56 -0.59 12.66 11.56
C GLU A 56 -1.85 11.80 11.75
N ASN A 57 -2.93 12.10 11.01
CA ASN A 57 -4.22 11.44 11.14
C ASN A 57 -4.51 10.53 9.93
N ILE A 58 -3.85 9.36 9.92
CA ILE A 58 -4.12 8.29 8.94
C ILE A 58 -5.26 7.42 9.45
N ILE A 59 -6.42 7.47 8.79
CA ILE A 59 -7.68 6.90 9.34
C ILE A 59 -8.10 5.59 8.68
N LYS A 60 -7.65 5.31 7.46
CA LYS A 60 -8.08 4.11 6.75
C LYS A 60 -6.91 3.44 6.08
N VAL A 61 -6.62 2.22 6.53
CA VAL A 61 -5.62 1.32 5.95
C VAL A 61 -6.35 0.14 5.32
N THR A 62 -6.55 0.18 4.00
CA THR A 62 -6.97 -1.02 3.28
C THR A 62 -5.73 -1.68 2.70
N THR A 63 -5.51 -2.95 3.01
CA THR A 63 -4.36 -3.70 2.54
C THR A 63 -4.74 -4.89 1.69
N TYR A 64 -3.96 -5.14 0.65
CA TYR A 64 -4.11 -6.31 -0.21
C TYR A 64 -2.86 -6.55 -1.05
N GLU A 65 -2.71 -7.77 -1.56
CA GLU A 65 -1.61 -8.10 -2.48
C GLU A 65 -1.97 -7.75 -3.93
N GLN A 66 -1.01 -7.27 -4.70
CA GLN A 66 -1.19 -6.99 -6.12
C GLN A 66 0.01 -7.42 -6.95
N ASN A 67 -0.20 -8.07 -8.10
CA ASN A 67 0.93 -8.42 -8.98
C ASN A 67 1.66 -7.15 -9.48
N VAL A 68 3.00 -7.14 -9.40
CA VAL A 68 3.88 -6.01 -9.77
C VAL A 68 3.65 -5.55 -11.21
N LYS A 69 3.31 -6.46 -12.13
CA LYS A 69 3.01 -6.13 -13.54
C LYS A 69 1.90 -5.07 -13.66
N ARG A 70 0.95 -5.02 -12.72
CA ARG A 70 -0.10 -3.99 -12.72
C ARG A 70 0.42 -2.58 -12.42
N ARG A 71 1.52 -2.44 -11.67
CA ARG A 71 2.19 -1.15 -11.46
C ARG A 71 2.92 -0.72 -12.73
N LEU A 72 3.69 -1.63 -13.33
CA LEU A 72 4.52 -1.35 -14.51
C LEU A 72 3.70 -0.98 -15.75
N ARG A 73 2.48 -1.53 -15.89
CA ARG A 73 1.56 -1.19 -17.01
C ARG A 73 1.13 0.28 -17.08
N LYS A 74 1.23 1.05 -15.99
CA LYS A 74 0.90 2.49 -16.03
C LYS A 74 2.06 3.37 -16.52
N ASN A 75 3.27 2.81 -16.63
CA ASN A 75 4.48 3.53 -17.00
C ASN A 75 5.06 3.07 -18.36
N GLY A 76 4.25 2.38 -19.18
CA GLY A 76 4.59 1.95 -20.53
C GLY A 76 3.57 2.45 -21.53
#